data_AF-A0A2N1IZZ9-F1
#
_entry.id   AF-A0A2N1IZZ9-F1
#
_cell.length_a   1.000
_cell.length_b   1.000
_cell.length_c   1.000
_cell.angle_alpha   90.00
_cell.angle_beta   90.00
_cell.angle_gamma   90.00
#
_symmetry.space_group_name_H-M   'P 1'
#
loop_
_entity.id
_entity.type
_entity.pdbx_description
1 polymer ?
#
loop_
_entity_poly.entity_id
_entity_poly.type
_entity_poly.pdbx_seq_one_letter_code
_entity_poly.pdbx_strand_id
1 'polypeptide(L)'
;MFNISLALVGQVARNAAFGAIATKVVDTFILSKVNNKIDQKRWIRQSKLEAYAKLSQEILSIDLKNLKDENIRNIKEYSAKTILLLEDRVLINRIENYLEHLINLDKSSHDSSKDMLSVVDKKGIDLVMCLNKNLKKV
;
A
#
# COMPACT_ATOMS: atom_id res chain seq x y z
N MET A 1 46.46 41.09 33.65
CA MET A 1 46.54 39.86 32.83
C MET A 1 45.27 38.98 32.88
N PHE A 2 44.23 39.31 33.66
CA PHE A 2 43.03 38.46 33.82
C PHE A 2 41.95 38.55 32.70
N ASN A 3 41.95 39.61 31.87
CA ASN A 3 40.89 39.81 30.87
C ASN A 3 41.00 38.92 29.61
N ILE A 4 42.22 38.47 29.28
CA ILE A 4 42.47 37.69 28.06
C ILE A 4 41.92 36.25 28.21
N SER A 5 42.03 35.69 29.42
CA SER A 5 41.55 34.34 29.75
C SER A 5 40.03 34.23 29.76
N LEU A 6 39.31 35.25 30.25
CA LEU A 6 37.84 35.26 30.27
C LEU A 6 37.25 35.40 28.86
N ALA A 7 37.86 36.23 28.01
CA ALA A 7 37.46 36.42 26.62
C ALA A 7 37.66 35.14 25.78
N LEU A 8 38.77 34.42 26.00
CA LEU A 8 39.03 33.13 25.38
C LEU A 8 38.00 32.07 25.84
N VAL A 9 37.74 31.95 27.14
CA VAL A 9 36.74 31.01 27.68
C VAL A 9 35.33 31.30 27.15
N GLY A 10 34.95 32.57 27.05
CA GLY A 10 33.67 32.99 26.46
C GLY A 10 33.53 32.64 24.97
N GLN A 11 34.61 32.71 24.19
CA GLN A 11 34.62 32.30 22.78
C GLN A 11 34.54 30.78 22.61
N VAL A 12 35.26 30.00 23.42
CA VAL A 12 35.18 28.53 23.37
C VAL A 12 33.79 28.04 23.79
N ALA A 13 33.20 28.64 24.82
CA ALA A 13 31.84 28.31 25.27
C ALA A 13 30.78 28.65 24.19
N ARG A 14 30.91 29.80 23.51
CA ARG A 14 30.03 30.15 22.37
C ARG A 14 30.19 29.15 21.23
N ASN A 15 31.41 28.82 20.83
CA ASN A 15 31.67 27.89 19.74
C ASN A 15 31.20 26.47 20.06
N ALA A 16 31.34 26.02 21.32
CA ALA A 16 30.81 24.74 21.78
C ALA A 16 29.27 24.73 21.79
N ALA A 17 28.63 25.84 22.21
CA ALA A 17 27.17 25.98 22.17
C ALA A 17 26.63 26.01 20.73
N PHE A 18 27.28 26.74 19.82
CA PHE A 18 26.96 26.74 18.39
C PHE A 18 27.17 25.37 17.76
N GLY A 19 28.24 24.66 18.12
CA GLY A 19 28.48 23.29 17.71
C GLY A 19 27.37 22.35 18.17
N ALA A 20 26.95 22.44 19.44
CA ALA A 20 25.87 21.62 19.98
C ALA A 20 24.50 21.90 19.33
N ILE A 21 24.21 23.17 19.00
CA ILE A 21 22.99 23.57 18.30
C ILE A 21 23.00 23.08 16.85
N ALA A 22 24.12 23.26 16.12
CA ALA A 22 24.26 22.80 14.75
C ALA A 22 24.11 21.29 14.64
N THR A 23 24.75 20.52 15.53
CA THR A 23 24.63 19.07 15.58
C THR A 23 23.19 18.64 15.87
N LYS A 24 22.50 19.27 16.83
CA LYS A 24 21.09 18.98 17.11
C LYS A 24 20.17 19.26 15.91
N VAL A 25 20.41 20.32 15.16
CA VAL A 25 19.59 20.64 13.97
C VAL A 25 19.80 19.61 12.86
N VAL A 26 21.05 19.21 12.61
CA VAL A 26 21.38 18.15 11.64
C VAL A 26 20.78 16.81 12.06
N ASP A 27 20.94 16.42 13.33
CA ASP A 27 20.36 15.19 13.86
C ASP A 27 18.83 15.20 13.74
N THR A 28 18.19 16.32 14.08
CA THR A 28 16.73 16.48 13.97
C THR A 28 16.27 16.38 12.51
N PHE A 29 17.02 16.95 11.56
CA PHE A 29 16.69 16.87 10.13
C PHE A 29 16.81 15.44 9.59
N ILE A 30 17.88 14.73 9.95
CA ILE A 30 18.10 13.33 9.56
C ILE A 30 17.02 12.44 10.20
N LEU A 31 16.76 12.59 11.51
CA LEU A 31 15.73 11.85 12.23
C LEU A 31 14.34 12.12 11.65
N SER A 32 14.01 13.37 11.35
CA SER A 32 12.73 13.73 10.70
C SER A 32 12.58 13.04 9.34
N LYS A 33 13.63 13.04 8.51
CA LYS A 33 13.61 12.37 7.20
C LYS A 33 13.47 10.85 7.31
N VAL A 34 14.13 10.22 8.30
CA VAL A 34 14.03 8.79 8.56
C VAL A 34 12.65 8.43 9.10
N ASN A 35 12.15 9.20 10.07
CA ASN A 35 10.84 8.98 10.68
C ASN A 35 9.72 9.11 9.64
N ASN A 36 9.77 10.14 8.79
CA ASN A 36 8.82 10.30 7.68
C ASN A 36 8.81 9.10 6.72
N LYS A 37 9.96 8.49 6.44
CA LYS A 37 10.02 7.28 5.60
C LYS A 37 9.41 6.06 6.29
N ILE A 38 9.62 5.91 7.60
CA ILE A 38 9.04 4.81 8.39
C ILE A 38 7.52 4.97 8.45
N ASP A 39 7.04 6.18 8.73
CA ASP A 39 5.63 6.50 8.78
C ASP A 39 4.96 6.32 7.42
N GLN A 40 5.61 6.76 6.34
CA GLN A 40 5.12 6.54 4.98
C GLN A 40 5.03 5.05 4.64
N LYS A 41 6.04 4.24 4.98
CA LYS A 41 5.99 2.78 4.78
C LYS A 41 4.87 2.12 5.57
N ARG A 42 4.71 2.51 6.83
CA ARG A 42 3.66 1.99 7.72
C ARG A 42 2.27 2.37 7.18
N TRP A 43 2.11 3.60 6.74
CA TRP A 43 0.88 4.10 6.13
C TRP A 43 0.54 3.33 4.85
N ILE A 44 1.49 3.18 3.91
CA ILE A 44 1.28 2.40 2.68
C ILE A 44 0.90 0.95 3.01
N ARG A 45 1.59 0.32 3.96
CA ARG A 45 1.29 -1.06 4.37
C ARG A 45 -0.12 -1.19 4.93
N GLN A 46 -0.55 -0.24 5.76
CA GLN A 46 -1.90 -0.23 6.34
C GLN A 46 -2.96 0.02 5.26
N SER A 47 -2.76 1.00 4.38
CA SER A 47 -3.68 1.28 3.27
C SER A 47 -3.80 0.09 2.31
N LYS A 48 -2.69 -0.60 2.03
CA LYS A 48 -2.71 -1.86 1.26
C LYS A 48 -3.53 -2.92 1.97
N LEU A 49 -3.32 -3.14 3.26
CA LEU A 49 -4.07 -4.13 4.02
C LEU A 49 -5.58 -3.86 3.93
N GLU A 50 -6.01 -2.62 4.15
CA GLU A 50 -7.42 -2.23 4.09
C GLU A 50 -8.04 -2.45 2.70
N ALA A 51 -7.37 -1.97 1.64
CA ALA A 51 -7.84 -2.15 0.27
C ALA A 51 -7.87 -3.63 -0.13
N TYR A 52 -6.82 -4.39 0.19
CA TYR A 52 -6.71 -5.80 -0.20
C TYR A 52 -7.71 -6.65 0.57
N ALA A 53 -7.94 -6.36 1.85
CA ALA A 53 -8.93 -7.06 2.66
C ALA A 53 -10.34 -6.85 2.07
N LYS A 54 -10.69 -5.62 1.71
CA LYS A 54 -11.99 -5.34 1.08
C LYS A 54 -12.15 -6.00 -0.28
N LEU A 55 -11.14 -5.89 -1.15
CA LEU A 55 -11.18 -6.57 -2.45
C LEU A 55 -11.30 -8.10 -2.28
N SER A 56 -10.53 -8.68 -1.35
CA SER A 56 -10.57 -10.11 -1.10
C SER A 56 -11.92 -10.56 -0.54
N GLN A 57 -12.52 -9.74 0.34
CA GLN A 57 -13.86 -9.99 0.87
C GLN A 57 -14.88 -10.05 -0.27
N GLU A 58 -14.94 -9.03 -1.12
CA GLU A 58 -15.90 -8.99 -2.24
C GLU A 58 -15.69 -10.16 -3.22
N ILE A 59 -14.44 -10.51 -3.52
CA ILE A 59 -14.11 -11.66 -4.39
C ILE A 59 -14.59 -12.98 -3.78
N LEU A 60 -14.40 -13.19 -2.48
CA LEU A 60 -14.72 -14.47 -1.83
C LEU A 60 -16.20 -14.60 -1.46
N SER A 61 -16.92 -13.48 -1.32
CA SER A 61 -18.35 -13.49 -0.98
C SER A 61 -19.28 -13.48 -2.19
N ILE A 62 -18.74 -13.34 -3.40
CA ILE A 62 -19.56 -13.23 -4.61
C ILE A 62 -20.22 -14.57 -4.96
N ASP A 63 -21.51 -14.54 -5.29
CA ASP A 63 -22.19 -15.67 -5.89
C ASP A 63 -22.07 -15.59 -7.41
N LEU A 64 -21.13 -16.33 -7.99
CA LEU A 64 -20.88 -16.34 -9.43
C LEU A 64 -22.04 -16.92 -10.26
N LYS A 65 -22.99 -17.63 -9.64
CA LYS A 65 -24.18 -18.15 -10.33
C LYS A 65 -25.30 -17.11 -10.43
N ASN A 66 -25.26 -16.11 -9.56
CA ASN A 66 -26.26 -15.06 -9.47
C ASN A 66 -25.59 -13.71 -9.22
N LEU A 67 -24.81 -13.28 -10.22
CA LEU A 67 -24.09 -12.02 -10.20
C LEU A 67 -25.09 -10.85 -10.15
N LYS A 68 -24.91 -9.96 -9.18
CA LYS A 68 -25.63 -8.69 -9.12
C LYS A 68 -24.70 -7.57 -9.57
N ASP A 69 -25.28 -6.53 -10.18
CA ASP A 69 -24.55 -5.34 -10.61
C ASP A 69 -23.70 -4.72 -9.48
N GLU A 70 -24.22 -4.74 -8.25
CA GLU A 70 -23.53 -4.24 -7.07
C GLU A 70 -22.24 -5.01 -6.78
N ASN A 71 -22.22 -6.34 -6.95
CA ASN A 71 -21.02 -7.14 -6.74
C ASN A 71 -19.90 -6.73 -7.70
N ILE A 72 -20.23 -6.55 -8.99
CA ILE A 72 -19.25 -6.16 -10.01
C ILE A 72 -18.77 -4.73 -9.75
N ARG A 73 -19.67 -3.83 -9.38
CA ARG A 73 -19.34 -2.45 -9.03
C ARG A 73 -18.37 -2.39 -7.84
N ASN A 74 -18.65 -3.11 -6.77
CA ASN A 74 -17.80 -3.14 -5.57
C ASN A 74 -16.41 -3.71 -5.89
N ILE A 75 -16.35 -4.83 -6.62
CA ILE A 75 -15.07 -5.42 -7.03
C ILE A 75 -14.27 -4.44 -7.89
N LYS A 76 -14.90 -3.72 -8.84
CA LYS A 76 -14.23 -2.68 -9.63
C LYS A 76 -13.69 -1.55 -8.75
N GLU A 77 -14.48 -1.06 -7.80
CA GLU A 77 -14.08 0.01 -6.88
C GLU A 77 -12.85 -0.39 -6.05
N TYR A 78 -12.88 -1.54 -5.39
CA TYR A 78 -11.77 -1.98 -4.55
C TYR A 78 -10.56 -2.44 -5.37
N SER A 79 -10.76 -2.90 -6.61
CA SER A 79 -9.68 -3.13 -7.57
C SER A 79 -8.97 -1.83 -7.92
N ALA A 80 -9.71 -0.75 -8.23
CA ALA A 80 -9.11 0.55 -8.53
C ALA A 80 -8.32 1.10 -7.33
N LYS A 81 -8.90 1.04 -6.12
CA LYS A 81 -8.19 1.43 -4.88
C LYS A 81 -6.92 0.62 -4.67
N THR A 82 -6.97 -0.69 -4.94
CA THR A 82 -5.81 -1.59 -4.82
C THR A 82 -4.73 -1.25 -5.85
N ILE A 83 -5.10 -1.00 -7.11
CA ILE A 83 -4.17 -0.64 -8.19
C ILE A 83 -3.43 0.66 -7.88
N LEU A 84 -4.10 1.67 -7.31
CA LEU A 84 -3.47 2.94 -6.91
C LEU A 84 -2.36 2.77 -5.86
N LEU A 85 -2.40 1.69 -5.08
CA LEU A 85 -1.43 1.38 -4.04
C LEU A 85 -0.33 0.40 -4.52
N LEU A 86 -0.42 -0.08 -5.76
CA LEU A 86 0.46 -1.11 -6.30
C LEU A 86 1.53 -0.55 -7.24
N GLU A 87 2.75 -1.02 -7.03
CA GLU A 87 3.86 -0.86 -7.99
C GLU A 87 4.08 -2.13 -8.82
N ASP A 88 3.56 -3.27 -8.36
CA ASP A 88 3.73 -4.59 -8.98
C ASP A 88 2.82 -4.72 -10.20
N ARG A 89 3.39 -4.45 -11.39
CA ARG A 89 2.69 -4.53 -12.69
C ARG A 89 2.09 -5.91 -12.97
N VAL A 90 2.74 -6.98 -12.50
CA VAL A 90 2.23 -8.35 -12.69
C VAL A 90 0.95 -8.56 -11.88
N LEU A 91 0.90 -8.04 -10.65
CA LEU A 91 -0.30 -8.08 -9.83
C LEU A 91 -1.42 -7.18 -10.38
N ILE A 92 -1.08 -6.00 -10.91
CA ILE A 92 -2.05 -5.12 -11.59
C ILE A 92 -2.71 -5.86 -12.75
N ASN A 93 -1.92 -6.47 -13.64
CA ASN A 93 -2.46 -7.23 -14.77
C ASN A 93 -3.32 -8.43 -14.32
N ARG A 94 -3.00 -9.06 -13.18
CA ARG A 94 -3.83 -10.14 -12.62
C ARG A 94 -5.19 -9.64 -12.14
N ILE A 95 -5.25 -8.45 -11.55
CA ILE A 95 -6.50 -7.80 -11.14
C ILE A 95 -7.35 -7.49 -12.39
N GLU A 96 -6.75 -6.88 -13.41
CA GLU A 96 -7.43 -6.56 -14.67
C GLU A 96 -7.96 -7.81 -15.35
N ASN A 97 -7.15 -8.87 -15.44
CA ASN A 97 -7.56 -10.13 -16.03
C ASN A 97 -8.74 -10.76 -15.27
N TYR A 98 -8.72 -10.75 -13.93
CA TYR A 98 -9.84 -11.21 -13.13
C TYR A 98 -11.11 -10.40 -13.41
N LEU A 99 -11.02 -9.07 -13.45
CA LEU A 99 -12.15 -8.19 -13.77
C LEU A 99 -12.74 -8.48 -15.15
N GLU A 100 -11.89 -8.68 -16.15
CA GLU A 100 -12.33 -9.02 -17.50
C GLU A 100 -13.11 -10.34 -17.52
N HIS A 101 -12.59 -11.39 -16.86
CA HIS A 101 -13.28 -12.67 -16.77
C HIS A 101 -14.61 -12.57 -16.01
N LEU A 102 -14.66 -11.79 -14.94
CA LEU A 102 -15.88 -11.56 -14.17
C LEU A 102 -16.95 -10.84 -15.00
N ILE A 103 -16.56 -9.78 -15.73
CA ILE A 103 -17.46 -9.03 -16.62
C ILE A 103 -17.95 -9.91 -17.78
N ASN A 104 -17.08 -10.77 -18.32
CA ASN A 104 -17.47 -11.69 -19.38
C ASN A 104 -18.46 -12.75 -18.87
N LEU A 105 -18.29 -13.22 -17.63
CA LEU A 105 -19.21 -14.15 -16.98
C LEU A 105 -20.60 -13.52 -16.74
N ASP A 106 -20.63 -12.23 -16.38
CA ASP A 106 -21.87 -11.46 -16.21
C ASP A 106 -22.63 -11.28 -17.54
N LYS A 107 -21.89 -10.98 -18.61
CA LYS A 107 -22.47 -10.84 -19.96
C LYS A 107 -22.95 -12.15 -20.55
N SER A 108 -22.42 -13.30 -20.11
CA SER A 108 -22.80 -14.62 -20.60
C SER A 108 -24.00 -15.24 -19.86
N SER A 109 -24.74 -14.44 -19.08
CA SER A 109 -25.71 -14.83 -18.04
C SER A 109 -26.90 -15.73 -18.43
N HIS A 110 -26.94 -16.28 -19.65
CA HIS A 110 -27.88 -17.34 -20.01
C HIS A 110 -27.27 -18.72 -20.29
N ASP A 111 -25.94 -18.84 -20.44
CA ASP A 111 -25.31 -20.11 -20.82
C ASP A 111 -23.90 -20.29 -20.23
N SER A 112 -23.65 -19.66 -19.07
CA SER A 112 -22.36 -19.72 -18.39
C SER A 112 -22.00 -21.17 -18.04
N SER A 113 -21.06 -21.75 -18.79
CA SER A 113 -20.63 -23.12 -18.57
C SER A 113 -20.04 -23.28 -17.16
N LYS A 114 -20.25 -24.44 -16.53
CA LYS A 114 -19.65 -24.79 -15.23
C LYS A 114 -18.12 -24.60 -15.24
N ASP A 115 -17.50 -24.79 -16.40
CA ASP A 115 -16.07 -24.57 -16.61
C ASP A 115 -15.70 -23.08 -16.41
N MET A 116 -16.45 -22.15 -17.01
CA MET A 116 -16.19 -20.72 -16.89
C MET A 116 -16.35 -20.22 -15.44
N LEU A 117 -17.38 -20.66 -14.72
CA LEU A 117 -17.53 -20.33 -13.30
C LEU A 117 -16.31 -20.80 -12.49
N SER A 118 -15.87 -22.05 -12.71
CA SER A 118 -14.72 -22.61 -11.98
C SER A 118 -13.42 -21.86 -12.29
N VAL A 119 -13.28 -21.35 -13.51
CA VAL A 119 -12.13 -20.53 -13.93
C VAL A 119 -12.13 -19.18 -13.21
N VAL A 120 -13.29 -18.50 -13.13
CA VAL A 120 -13.39 -17.20 -12.43
C VAL A 120 -13.14 -17.39 -10.93
N ASP A 121 -13.73 -18.42 -10.32
CA ASP A 121 -13.54 -18.74 -8.90
C ASP A 121 -12.06 -19.00 -8.58
N LYS A 122 -11.41 -19.87 -9.36
CA LYS A 122 -9.98 -20.16 -9.21
C LYS A 122 -9.11 -18.91 -9.35
N LYS A 123 -9.40 -18.07 -10.36
CA LYS A 123 -8.69 -16.80 -10.55
C LYS A 123 -8.89 -15.84 -9.38
N GLY A 124 -10.08 -15.80 -8.79
CA GLY A 124 -10.38 -15.04 -7.59
C GLY A 124 -9.51 -15.47 -6.41
N ILE A 125 -9.47 -16.77 -6.12
CA ILE A 125 -8.64 -17.34 -5.05
C ILE A 125 -7.15 -17.06 -5.30
N ASP A 126 -6.67 -17.29 -6.53
CA ASP A 126 -5.28 -17.02 -6.91
C ASP A 126 -4.92 -15.53 -6.74
N LEU A 127 -5.84 -14.62 -7.07
CA LEU A 127 -5.67 -13.18 -6.88
C LEU A 127 -5.54 -12.84 -5.40
N VAL A 128 -6.42 -13.36 -4.54
CA VAL A 128 -6.34 -13.17 -3.08
C VAL A 128 -4.98 -13.63 -2.54
N MET A 129 -4.47 -14.77 -3.01
CA MET A 129 -3.15 -15.26 -2.62
C MET A 129 -2.01 -14.36 -3.10
N CYS A 130 -2.13 -13.78 -4.30
CA CYS A 130 -1.16 -12.80 -4.81
C CYS A 130 -1.20 -11.49 -4.02
N LEU A 131 -2.37 -10.99 -3.63
CA LEU A 131 -2.51 -9.80 -2.76
C LEU A 131 -1.82 -10.02 -1.41
N ASN A 132 -2.05 -11.17 -0.78
CA ASN A 132 -1.39 -11.54 0.48
C ASN A 132 0.13 -11.60 0.33
N LYS A 133 0.63 -12.21 -0.76
CA LYS A 133 2.07 -12.23 -1.05
C LYS A 133 2.64 -10.83 -1.22
N ASN A 134 1.93 -9.92 -1.91
CA ASN A 134 2.38 -8.54 -2.08
C ASN A 134 2.42 -7.78 -0.75
N LEU A 135 1.40 -7.94 0.10
CA LEU A 135 1.35 -7.30 1.41
C LEU A 135 2.56 -7.70 2.29
N LYS A 136 3.01 -8.95 2.21
CA LYS A 136 4.17 -9.46 2.95
C LYS A 136 5.52 -8.96 2.43
N LYS A 137 5.59 -8.39 1.21
CA LYS A 137 6.83 -7.83 0.64
C LYS A 137 7.17 -6.42 1.16
N VAL A 138 6.23 -5.77 1.87
CA VAL A 138 6.36 -4.37 2.35
C VAL A 138 7.01 -4.30 3.72
#